data_AF-A0A4Y8I4U2-F1
#
_entry.id   AF-A0A4Y8I4U2-F1
#
_cell.length_a   1.000
_cell.length_b   1.000
_cell.length_c   1.000
_cell.angle_alpha   90.00
_cell.angle_beta   90.00
_cell.angle_gamma   90.00
#
_symmetry.space_group_name_H-M   'P 1'
#
loop_
_entity.id
_entity.type
_entity.pdbx_description
1 polymer ?
#
loop_
_entity_poly.entity_id
_entity_poly.type
_entity_poly.pdbx_seq_one_letter_code
_entity_poly.pdbx_strand_id
1 'polypeptide(L)' 'MKMRPRKYTTEKIIIKLREAEVLISQGMDVDEVSRQIGVSRQTYYRWRKEFGGMRVDQA' A
#
# COMPACT_ATOMS: atom_id res chain seq x y z
N MET A 1 -7.00 -26.38 -7.93
CA MET A 1 -6.63 -25.52 -6.78
C MET A 1 -7.37 -24.19 -6.91
N LYS A 2 -8.31 -23.85 -6.01
CA LYS A 2 -8.94 -22.51 -6.00
C LYS A 2 -7.88 -21.49 -5.57
N MET A 3 -7.44 -20.63 -6.48
CA MET A 3 -6.66 -19.45 -6.12
C MET A 3 -7.49 -18.64 -5.12
N ARG A 4 -6.99 -18.44 -3.90
CA ARG A 4 -7.64 -17.53 -2.95
C ARG A 4 -7.73 -16.16 -3.62
N PRO A 5 -8.91 -15.52 -3.69
CA PRO A 5 -9.00 -14.20 -4.27
C PRO A 5 -8.03 -13.29 -3.53
N ARG A 6 -7.15 -12.59 -4.25
CA ARG A 6 -6.33 -11.53 -3.63
C ARG A 6 -7.34 -10.56 -3.01
N LYS A 7 -7.36 -10.46 -1.69
CA LYS A 7 -8.34 -9.64 -0.95
C LYS A 7 -8.26 -8.15 -1.31
N TYR A 8 -7.18 -7.72 -1.96
CA TYR A 8 -6.95 -6.35 -2.39
C TYR A 8 -6.78 -6.30 -3.91
N THR A 9 -7.60 -5.48 -4.56
CA THR A 9 -7.42 -5.08 -5.95
C THR A 9 -6.23 -4.12 -6.06
N THR A 10 -5.61 -4.03 -7.23
CA THR A 10 -4.50 -3.10 -7.51
C THR A 10 -4.88 -1.66 -7.13
N GLU A 11 -6.08 -1.21 -7.47
CA GLU A 11 -6.58 0.12 -7.11
C GLU A 11 -6.61 0.33 -5.58
N LYS A 12 -7.14 -0.62 -4.81
CA LYS A 12 -7.15 -0.53 -3.33
C LYS A 12 -5.74 -0.50 -2.74
N ILE A 13 -4.79 -1.19 -3.36
CA ILE A 13 -3.38 -1.17 -2.94
C ILE A 13 -2.80 0.22 -3.17
N ILE A 14 -3.03 0.81 -4.35
CA ILE A 14 -2.48 2.13 -4.69
C ILE A 14 -3.08 3.23 -3.81
N ILE A 15 -4.39 3.19 -3.55
CA ILE A 15 -5.05 4.13 -2.61
C ILE A 15 -4.40 4.05 -1.23
N LYS A 16 -4.20 2.84 -0.69
CA LYS A 16 -3.55 2.66 0.61
C LYS A 16 -2.08 3.10 0.62
N LEU A 17 -1.34 2.91 -0.47
CA LEU A 17 0.03 3.40 -0.59
C LEU A 17 0.09 4.92 -0.59
N ARG A 18 -0.84 5.60 -1.28
CA ARG A 18 -0.93 7.07 -1.27
C ARG A 18 -1.27 7.61 0.11
N GLU A 19 -2.22 6.99 0.81
CA GLU A 19 -2.53 7.33 2.19
C GLU A 19 -1.29 7.18 3.08
N ALA A 20 -0.55 6.09 2.92
CA ALA A 20 0.71 5.88 3.63
C ALA A 20 1.77 6.94 3.30
N GLU A 21 1.91 7.37 2.04
CA GLU A 21 2.85 8.44 1.67
C GLU A 21 2.51 9.77 2.34
N VAL A 22 1.22 10.12 2.44
CA VAL A 22 0.77 11.32 3.14
C VAL A 22 1.16 11.25 4.62
N LEU A 23 0.86 10.14 5.29
CA LEU A 23 1.20 9.96 6.72
C LEU A 23 2.72 9.98 6.95
N ILE A 24 3.50 9.35 6.09
CA ILE A 24 4.97 9.40 6.16
C ILE A 24 5.49 10.83 5.96
N SER A 25 4.90 11.60 5.03
CA SER A 25 5.28 13.01 4.82
C SER A 25 4.96 13.91 6.02
N GLN A 26 3.99 13.51 6.85
CA GLN A 26 3.68 14.15 8.13
C GLN A 26 4.66 13.73 9.25
N GLY A 27 5.63 12.87 8.95
CA GLY A 27 6.66 12.42 9.88
C GLY A 27 6.33 11.11 10.61
N MET A 28 5.27 10.39 10.21
CA MET A 28 4.90 9.13 10.84
C MET A 28 5.82 7.98 10.43
N ASP A 29 6.10 7.07 11.37
CA ASP A 29 6.88 5.87 11.08
C ASP A 29 6.07 4.82 10.31
N VAL A 30 6.76 4.03 9.49
CA VAL A 30 6.16 2.97 8.66
C VAL A 30 5.41 1.93 9.49
N ASP A 31 5.82 1.63 10.74
CA ASP A 31 5.08 0.71 11.63
C ASP A 31 3.70 1.27 11.98
N GLU A 32 3.63 2.56 12.31
CA GLU A 32 2.37 3.23 12.66
C GLU A 32 1.48 3.39 11.42
N VAL A 33 2.06 3.81 10.31
CA VAL A 33 1.36 3.94 9.03
C VAL A 33 0.80 2.61 8.58
N SER A 34 1.57 1.52 8.69
CA SER A 34 1.09 0.16 8.36
C SER A 34 -0.13 -0.22 9.19
N ARG A 35 -0.13 0.09 10.49
CA ARG A 35 -1.29 -0.12 11.37
C ARG A 35 -2.49 0.73 10.93
N GLN A 36 -2.29 2.01 10.62
CA GLN A 36 -3.37 2.91 10.19
C GLN A 36 -4.03 2.43 8.89
N ILE A 37 -3.23 2.05 7.89
CA ILE A 37 -3.78 1.53 6.63
C ILE A 37 -4.23 0.06 6.74
N GLY A 38 -4.16 -0.56 7.92
CA GLY A 38 -4.65 -1.92 8.20
C GLY A 38 -3.88 -3.03 7.48
N VAL A 39 -2.56 -2.88 7.31
CA VAL A 39 -1.69 -3.90 6.72
C VAL A 39 -0.46 -4.17 7.59
N SER A 40 0.23 -5.28 7.35
CA SER A 40 1.53 -5.51 8.00
C SER A 40 2.63 -4.70 7.32
N ARG A 41 3.69 -4.32 8.06
CA ARG A 41 4.90 -3.70 7.49
C ARG A 41 5.44 -4.45 6.29
N GLN A 42 5.49 -5.78 6.38
CA GLN A 42 5.95 -6.62 5.28
C GLN A 42 5.07 -6.48 4.03
N THR A 43 3.75 -6.36 4.21
CA THR A 43 2.81 -6.12 3.11
C THR A 43 3.03 -4.74 2.51
N TYR A 44 3.20 -3.71 3.35
CA TYR A 44 3.50 -2.35 2.89
C TYR A 44 4.79 -2.30 2.05
N TYR A 45 5.90 -2.88 2.52
CA TYR A 45 7.15 -2.90 1.74
C TYR A 45 7.02 -3.68 0.43
N ARG A 46 6.32 -4.81 0.44
CA ARG A 46 6.03 -5.56 -0.81
C ARG A 46 5.21 -4.71 -1.77
N TRP A 47 4.16 -4.07 -1.29
CA TRP A 47 3.32 -3.21 -2.11
C TRP A 47 4.08 -2.02 -2.64
N ARG A 48 4.93 -1.37 -1.84
CA ARG A 48 5.80 -0.28 -2.30
C ARG A 48 6.74 -0.74 -3.41
N LYS A 49 7.30 -1.96 -3.30
CA LYS A 49 8.18 -2.54 -4.33
C LYS A 49 7.43 -2.87 -5.63
N GLU A 50 6.23 -3.43 -5.53
CA GLU A 50 5.43 -3.88 -6.69
C GLU A 50 4.61 -2.77 -7.34
N PHE A 51 4.07 -1.84 -6.54
CA PHE A 51 3.09 -0.83 -6.93
C PHE A 51 3.50 0.61 -6.62
N GLY A 52 4.53 0.85 -5.80
CA GLY A 52 4.96 2.21 -5.41
C GLY A 52 5.57 3.04 -6.55
N GLY A 53 5.95 2.40 -7.66
CA GLY A 53 6.35 3.08 -8.90
C GLY A 53 5.19 3.29 -9.89
N MET A 54 4.02 2.71 -9.63
CA MET A 54 2.84 2.95 -10.47
C MET A 54 2.23 4.29 -10.07
N ARG A 55 2.65 5.36 -10.75
CA ARG A 55 1.84 6.57 -10.80
C ARG A 55 0.50 6.15 -11.41
N VAL A 56 -0.63 6.39 -10.72
CA VAL A 56 -1.95 6.40 -11.37
C VAL A 56 -1.99 7.63 -12.27
N ASP A 57 -1.24 7.55 -13.34
CA ASP A 57 -1.23 8.45 -14.48
C ASP A 57 -0.77 7.57 -15.65
N GLN A 58 -1.73 6.81 -16.17
CA GLN A 58 -1.60 6.26 -17.50
C GLN A 58 -2.93 6.48 -18.19
N ALA A 59 -3.02 7.70 -18.74
CA ALA A 59 -4.03 8.30 -19.61
C ALA A 59 -5.33 8.82 -18.96
#